data_AF-A0A9X6NV12-F1
#
_entry.id   AF-A0A9X6NV12-F1
#
_cell.length_a   1.000
_cell.length_b   1.000
_cell.length_c   1.000
_cell.angle_alpha   90.00
_cell.angle_beta   90.00
_cell.angle_gamma   90.00
#
_symmetry.space_group_name_H-M   'P 1'
#
loop_
_entity.id
_entity.type
_entity.pdbx_description
1 polymer ?
#
loop_
_entity_poly.entity_id
_entity_poly.type
_entity_poly.pdbx_seq_one_letter_code
_entity_poly.pdbx_strand_id
1 'polypeptide(L)'
;MKNSINLEAFLNSPVGRKLQNEAEKHISKLKEERDKKKETLKAKEFIYGELTTGASHLRNVQLYREIEGIPSVVETNSWGQVDKITPLKNYGDVPPTLAEDIKKANPLVYRRLRSNDLKDIPKSDAFYETEIYSENCPVEIFDAYIQRPSNDPGSPRYSRDWLDHYNSPKDFENGESKQLKQLTELYSTENLRVIAQDIRALQTEIENIEKEIY
;
A
#
# COMPACT_ATOMS: atom_id res chain seq x y z
N MET A 1 -28.44 -54.01 -37.19
CA MET A 1 -27.13 -54.12 -36.50
C MET A 1 -26.88 -52.81 -35.78
N LYS A 2 -26.88 -52.81 -34.45
CA LYS A 2 -26.44 -51.64 -33.67
C LYS A 2 -24.92 -51.76 -33.54
N ASN A 3 -24.17 -50.91 -34.25
CA ASN A 3 -22.73 -50.77 -34.03
C ASN A 3 -22.53 -50.11 -32.66
N SER A 4 -22.51 -50.90 -31.59
CA SER A 4 -21.97 -50.45 -30.32
C SER A 4 -20.45 -50.46 -30.46
N ILE A 5 -19.85 -49.28 -30.66
CA ILE A 5 -18.41 -49.10 -30.47
C ILE A 5 -18.10 -49.60 -29.06
N ASN A 6 -17.27 -50.63 -28.92
CA ASN A 6 -16.75 -51.03 -27.62
C ASN A 6 -15.78 -49.94 -27.18
N LEU A 7 -16.26 -49.02 -26.34
CA LEU A 7 -15.52 -47.84 -25.88
C LEU A 7 -14.19 -48.23 -25.21
N GLU A 8 -14.16 -49.32 -24.44
CA GLU A 8 -12.92 -49.83 -23.83
C GLU A 8 -11.92 -50.31 -24.89
N ALA A 9 -12.39 -50.97 -25.95
CA ALA A 9 -11.52 -51.38 -27.05
C ALA A 9 -10.98 -50.16 -27.83
N PHE A 10 -11.78 -49.10 -27.99
CA PHE A 10 -11.36 -47.85 -28.59
C PHE A 10 -10.33 -47.11 -27.73
N LEU A 11 -10.58 -46.94 -26.43
CA LEU A 11 -9.67 -46.27 -25.49
C LEU A 11 -8.32 -47.00 -25.40
N ASN A 12 -8.33 -48.34 -25.48
CA ASN A 12 -7.09 -49.13 -25.48
C ASN A 12 -6.36 -49.17 -26.83
N SER A 13 -6.96 -48.68 -27.91
CA SER A 13 -6.30 -48.57 -29.21
C SER A 13 -5.19 -47.50 -29.21
N PRO A 14 -4.23 -47.55 -30.14
CA PRO A 14 -3.21 -46.50 -30.27
C PRO A 14 -3.78 -45.09 -30.43
N VAL A 15 -4.93 -44.94 -31.09
CA VAL A 15 -5.63 -43.65 -31.25
C VAL A 15 -6.28 -43.22 -29.94
N GLY A 16 -6.97 -44.14 -29.25
CA GLY A 16 -7.58 -43.88 -27.94
C GLY A 16 -6.55 -43.44 -26.90
N ARG A 17 -5.40 -44.12 -26.83
CA ARG A 17 -4.28 -43.73 -25.94
C ARG A 17 -3.69 -42.36 -26.29
N LYS A 18 -3.58 -42.02 -27.58
CA LYS A 18 -3.15 -40.67 -27.99
C LYS A 18 -4.14 -39.60 -27.52
N LEU A 19 -5.44 -39.83 -27.70
CA LEU A 19 -6.49 -38.92 -27.23
C LEU A 19 -6.47 -38.76 -25.71
N GLN A 20 -6.29 -39.85 -24.96
CA GLN A 20 -6.12 -39.79 -23.50
C GLN A 20 -4.91 -38.94 -23.10
N ASN A 21 -3.74 -39.19 -23.71
CA ASN A 21 -2.53 -38.42 -23.42
C ASN A 21 -2.67 -36.93 -23.80
N GLU A 22 -3.37 -36.62 -24.90
CA GLU A 22 -3.64 -35.24 -25.30
C GLU A 22 -4.60 -34.54 -24.32
N ALA A 23 -5.64 -35.24 -23.87
CA ALA A 23 -6.56 -34.75 -22.85
C ALA A 23 -5.83 -34.50 -21.51
N GLU A 24 -4.97 -35.43 -21.07
CA GLU A 24 -4.17 -35.26 -19.85
C GLU A 24 -3.21 -34.07 -19.94
N LYS A 25 -2.56 -33.88 -21.09
CA LYS A 25 -1.71 -32.70 -21.34
C LYS A 25 -2.50 -31.41 -21.33
N HIS A 26 -3.69 -31.41 -21.94
CA HIS A 26 -4.56 -30.24 -21.94
C HIS A 26 -5.02 -29.90 -20.51
N ILE A 27 -5.48 -30.89 -19.74
CA ILE A 27 -5.88 -30.71 -18.35
C ILE A 27 -4.71 -30.19 -17.50
N SER A 28 -3.50 -30.70 -17.73
CA SER A 28 -2.30 -30.23 -17.02
C SER A 28 -2.00 -28.76 -17.30
N LYS A 29 -2.09 -28.33 -18.57
CA LYS A 29 -1.93 -26.91 -18.95
C LYS A 29 -2.99 -26.01 -18.32
N LEU A 30 -4.25 -26.44 -18.32
CA LEU A 30 -5.34 -25.69 -17.67
C LEU A 30 -5.10 -25.54 -16.16
N LYS A 31 -4.62 -26.59 -15.49
CA LYS A 31 -4.27 -26.54 -14.06
C LYS A 31 -3.13 -25.53 -13.80
N GLU A 32 -2.08 -25.56 -14.61
CA GLU A 32 -0.96 -24.60 -14.50
C GLU A 32 -1.43 -23.15 -14.71
N GLU A 33 -2.30 -22.92 -15.70
CA GLU A 33 -2.87 -21.59 -15.96
C GLU A 33 -3.74 -21.12 -14.79
N ARG A 34 -4.64 -21.97 -14.29
CA ARG A 34 -5.48 -21.71 -13.12
C ARG A 34 -4.63 -21.32 -11.92
N ASP A 35 -3.54 -22.05 -11.66
CA ASP A 35 -2.72 -21.82 -10.46
C ASP A 35 -1.99 -20.47 -10.55
N LYS A 36 -1.45 -20.10 -11.71
CA LYS A 36 -0.88 -18.75 -11.95
C LYS A 36 -1.92 -17.65 -11.77
N LYS A 37 -3.14 -17.85 -12.28
CA LYS A 37 -4.24 -16.88 -12.10
C LYS A 37 -4.67 -16.78 -10.63
N LYS A 38 -4.71 -17.88 -9.87
CA LYS A 38 -4.99 -17.87 -8.43
C LYS A 38 -3.92 -17.11 -7.63
N GLU A 39 -2.65 -17.25 -7.98
CA GLU A 39 -1.58 -16.46 -7.37
C GLU A 39 -1.74 -14.96 -7.65
N THR A 40 -2.06 -14.61 -8.91
CA THR A 40 -2.30 -13.22 -9.31
C THR A 40 -3.53 -12.63 -8.60
N LEU A 41 -4.61 -13.41 -8.49
CA LEU A 41 -5.81 -13.03 -7.76
C LEU A 41 -5.49 -12.71 -6.30
N LYS A 42 -4.78 -13.60 -5.61
CA LYS A 42 -4.36 -13.38 -4.20
C LYS A 42 -3.55 -12.10 -4.03
N ALA A 43 -2.62 -11.83 -4.95
CA ALA A 43 -1.82 -10.60 -4.90
C ALA A 43 -2.70 -9.35 -5.10
N LYS A 44 -3.64 -9.36 -6.06
CA LYS A 44 -4.56 -8.24 -6.28
C LYS A 44 -5.53 -8.05 -5.11
N GLU A 45 -6.07 -9.12 -4.54
CA GLU A 45 -6.94 -9.07 -3.36
C GLU A 45 -6.21 -8.49 -2.15
N PHE A 46 -4.94 -8.89 -1.94
CA PHE A 46 -4.10 -8.31 -0.89
C PHE A 46 -3.88 -6.82 -1.09
N ILE A 47 -3.44 -6.40 -2.28
CA ILE A 47 -3.23 -4.97 -2.61
C ILE A 47 -4.53 -4.17 -2.43
N TYR A 48 -5.65 -4.69 -2.93
CA TYR A 48 -6.95 -4.04 -2.78
C TYR A 48 -7.34 -3.88 -1.31
N GLY A 49 -7.11 -4.90 -0.48
CA GLY A 49 -7.34 -4.85 0.96
C GLY A 49 -6.49 -3.79 1.65
N GLU A 50 -5.19 -3.71 1.34
CA GLU A 50 -4.29 -2.72 1.93
C GLU A 50 -4.65 -1.28 1.47
N LEU A 51 -5.00 -1.05 0.20
CA LEU A 51 -5.38 0.28 -0.27
C LEU A 51 -6.75 0.75 0.25
N THR A 52 -7.65 -0.18 0.57
CA THR A 52 -8.99 0.16 1.09
C THR A 52 -9.02 0.35 2.59
N THR A 53 -8.14 -0.34 3.33
CA THR A 53 -8.15 -0.34 4.81
C THR A 53 -6.82 0.04 5.44
N GLY A 54 -5.91 0.63 4.66
CA GLY A 54 -4.55 0.99 5.05
C GLY A 54 -3.65 -0.23 5.24
N ALA A 55 -2.33 -0.04 5.18
CA ALA A 55 -1.43 -1.18 5.38
C ALA A 55 -1.59 -1.78 6.77
N SER A 56 -1.65 -3.12 6.88
CA SER A 56 -1.94 -3.83 8.14
C SER A 56 -1.04 -3.43 9.32
N HIS A 57 0.23 -3.15 9.07
CA HIS A 57 1.22 -2.71 10.06
C HIS A 57 1.10 -1.23 10.47
N LEU A 58 0.25 -0.46 9.78
CA LEU A 58 -0.03 0.96 10.06
C LEU A 58 -1.39 1.18 10.71
N ARG A 59 -2.13 0.13 11.06
CA ARG A 59 -3.46 0.24 11.70
C ARG A 59 -3.37 0.21 13.22
N ASN A 60 -4.06 1.12 13.91
CA ASN A 60 -4.09 1.23 15.38
C ASN A 60 -2.69 1.30 16.01
N VAL A 61 -1.78 2.08 15.40
CA VAL A 61 -0.40 2.22 15.87
C VAL A 61 -0.07 3.68 16.16
N GLN A 62 0.99 3.88 16.93
CA GLN A 62 1.62 5.18 17.13
C GLN A 62 2.93 5.23 16.35
N LEU A 63 3.07 6.28 15.54
CA LEU A 63 4.20 6.47 14.64
C LEU A 63 4.94 7.75 14.99
N TYR A 64 6.28 7.67 15.01
CA TYR A 64 7.10 8.87 15.11
C TYR A 64 7.19 9.56 13.75
N ARG A 65 6.84 10.85 13.70
CA ARG A 65 7.01 11.71 12.51
C ARG A 65 7.51 13.08 12.91
N GLU A 66 8.32 13.68 12.05
CA GLU A 66 8.74 15.07 12.20
C GLU A 66 7.88 15.93 11.28
N ILE A 67 7.04 16.79 11.85
CA ILE A 67 6.05 17.57 11.11
C ILE A 67 6.45 19.03 11.18
N GLU A 68 6.85 19.58 10.04
CA GLU A 68 7.37 20.95 9.94
C GLU A 68 8.42 21.24 11.02
N GLY A 69 9.31 20.27 11.28
CA GLY A 69 10.41 20.37 12.23
C GLY A 69 10.03 20.07 13.68
N ILE A 70 8.75 19.75 13.94
CA ILE A 70 8.23 19.42 15.26
C ILE A 70 8.15 17.89 15.41
N PRO A 71 8.98 17.28 16.28
CA PRO A 71 8.89 15.86 16.60
C PRO A 71 7.51 15.54 17.18
N SER A 72 6.79 14.62 16.54
CA SER A 72 5.39 14.35 16.84
C SER A 72 5.08 12.85 16.85
N VAL A 73 4.03 12.49 17.58
CA VAL A 73 3.38 11.18 17.54
C VAL A 73 2.15 11.28 16.67
N VAL A 74 2.05 10.40 15.69
CA VAL A 74 0.91 10.24 14.81
C VAL A 74 0.20 8.95 15.20
N GLU A 75 -1.03 9.05 15.67
CA GLU A 75 -1.89 7.92 16.01
C GLU A 75 -2.76 7.58 14.81
N THR A 76 -2.91 6.29 14.53
CA THR A 76 -3.65 5.81 13.38
C THR A 76 -4.89 5.03 13.79
N ASN A 77 -5.96 5.10 12.99
CA ASN A 77 -7.19 4.36 13.24
C ASN A 77 -7.14 2.92 12.68
N SER A 78 -8.26 2.20 12.75
CA SER A 78 -8.38 0.82 12.25
C SER A 78 -8.27 0.67 10.74
N TRP A 79 -8.30 1.77 9.99
CA TRP A 79 -8.12 1.83 8.55
C TRP A 79 -6.76 2.39 8.13
N GLY A 80 -5.82 2.52 9.07
CA GLY A 80 -4.47 3.03 8.79
C GLY A 80 -4.46 4.48 8.32
N GLN A 81 -5.48 5.25 8.68
CA GLN A 81 -5.54 6.70 8.46
C GLN A 81 -5.07 7.43 9.71
N VAL A 82 -4.57 8.65 9.54
CA VAL A 82 -4.21 9.52 10.67
C VAL A 82 -5.47 9.91 11.44
N ASP A 83 -5.46 9.60 12.73
CA ASP A 83 -6.52 9.93 13.68
C ASP A 83 -6.15 11.16 14.52
N LYS A 84 -4.89 11.23 14.95
CA LYS A 84 -4.41 12.29 15.84
C LYS A 84 -2.93 12.58 15.67
N ILE A 85 -2.57 13.85 15.79
CA ILE A 85 -1.18 14.31 15.82
C ILE A 85 -0.90 15.00 17.15
N THR A 86 0.09 14.50 17.90
CA THR A 86 0.48 15.07 19.20
C THR A 86 1.98 15.37 19.20
N PRO A 87 2.41 16.64 19.33
CA PRO A 87 3.82 16.98 19.51
C PRO A 87 4.42 16.29 20.73
N LEU A 88 5.62 15.75 20.57
CA LEU A 88 6.38 15.16 21.66
C LEU A 88 6.86 16.27 22.61
N LYS A 89 6.65 16.06 23.91
CA LYS A 89 7.11 16.98 24.96
C LYS A 89 8.10 16.32 25.91
N ASN A 90 7.75 15.13 26.41
CA ASN A 90 8.48 14.44 27.47
C ASN A 90 8.71 12.97 27.08
N TYR A 91 9.75 12.35 27.64
CA TYR A 91 9.98 10.92 27.42
C TYR A 91 8.99 10.00 28.16
N GLY A 92 8.42 10.46 29.28
CA GLY A 92 7.51 9.66 30.10
C GLY A 92 6.22 9.25 29.38
N ASP A 93 5.84 9.99 28.35
CA ASP A 93 4.62 9.77 27.57
C ASP A 93 4.88 8.88 26.33
N VAL A 94 6.11 8.37 26.17
CA VAL A 94 6.53 7.60 25.00
C VAL A 94 6.59 6.11 25.33
N PRO A 95 5.76 5.25 24.71
CA PRO A 95 5.84 3.81 24.89
C PRO A 95 7.20 3.23 24.47
N PRO A 96 7.66 2.10 25.05
CA PRO A 96 8.97 1.52 24.73
C PRO A 96 9.19 1.20 23.24
N THR A 97 8.13 0.77 22.54
CA THR A 97 8.17 0.49 21.10
C THR A 97 8.45 1.76 20.30
N LEU A 98 7.67 2.81 20.53
CA LEU A 98 7.84 4.12 19.92
C LEU A 98 9.20 4.73 20.25
N ALA A 99 9.71 4.52 21.47
CA ALA A 99 11.01 5.01 21.88
C ALA A 99 12.17 4.40 21.06
N GLU A 100 12.11 3.11 20.73
CA GLU A 100 13.10 2.49 19.83
C GLU A 100 12.93 2.96 18.38
N ASP A 101 11.72 3.24 17.93
CA ASP A 101 11.49 3.82 16.60
C ASP A 101 12.05 5.24 16.49
N ILE A 102 11.81 6.10 17.49
CA ILE A 102 12.42 7.44 17.56
C ILE A 102 13.94 7.33 17.57
N LYS A 103 14.52 6.41 18.34
CA LYS A 103 15.97 6.20 18.42
C LYS A 103 16.58 5.80 17.08
N LYS A 104 15.88 4.99 16.28
CA LYS A 104 16.31 4.59 14.93
C LYS A 104 16.17 5.74 13.93
N ALA A 105 15.03 6.45 13.96
CA ALA A 105 14.72 7.51 13.00
C ALA A 105 15.51 8.79 13.26
N ASN A 106 15.56 9.26 14.52
CA ASN A 106 16.26 10.47 14.92
C ASN A 106 16.93 10.29 16.30
N PRO A 107 18.18 9.78 16.34
CA PRO A 107 18.90 9.53 17.59
C PRO A 107 19.09 10.76 18.48
N LEU A 108 19.15 11.97 17.89
CA LEU A 108 19.30 13.22 18.62
C LEU A 108 18.02 13.59 19.35
N VAL A 109 16.87 13.48 18.69
CA VAL A 109 15.55 13.68 19.33
C VAL A 109 15.37 12.69 20.47
N TYR A 110 15.71 11.41 20.26
CA TYR A 110 15.66 10.40 21.33
C TYR A 110 16.52 10.79 22.55
N ARG A 111 17.77 11.23 22.34
CA ARG A 111 18.65 11.65 23.44
C ARG A 111 18.12 12.89 24.17
N ARG A 112 17.60 13.87 23.44
CA ARG A 112 16.99 15.08 24.01
C ARG A 112 15.75 14.75 24.83
N LEU A 113 14.86 13.92 24.31
CA LEU A 113 13.69 13.42 25.05
C LEU A 113 14.10 12.75 26.36
N ARG A 114 15.04 11.80 26.32
CA ARG A 114 15.54 11.12 27.53
C ARG A 114 16.18 12.04 28.56
N SER A 115 16.72 13.17 28.11
CA SER A 115 17.32 14.19 28.97
C SER A 115 16.33 15.27 29.39
N ASN A 116 15.06 15.18 28.96
CA ASN A 116 14.04 16.23 29.08
C ASN A 116 14.51 17.60 28.57
N ASP A 117 15.32 17.59 27.50
CA ASP A 117 15.91 18.76 26.84
C ASP A 117 15.44 18.86 25.38
N LEU A 118 14.20 18.43 25.12
CA LEU A 118 13.58 18.66 23.82
C LEU A 118 13.18 20.14 23.74
N LYS A 119 13.63 20.83 22.70
CA LYS A 119 13.28 22.23 22.48
C LYS A 119 11.77 22.35 22.27
N ASP A 120 11.15 23.30 22.96
CA ASP A 120 9.78 23.70 22.67
C ASP A 120 9.78 24.53 21.38
N ILE A 121 9.24 23.94 20.31
CA ILE A 121 9.15 24.57 18.99
C ILE A 121 7.70 25.03 18.82
N PRO A 122 7.45 26.35 18.63
CA PRO A 122 6.10 26.83 18.42
C PRO A 122 5.52 26.27 17.12
N LYS A 123 4.24 25.87 17.15
CA LYS A 123 3.50 25.43 15.96
C LYS A 123 3.35 26.60 14.98
N SER A 124 3.78 26.41 13.75
CA SER A 124 3.59 27.36 12.64
C SER A 124 2.24 27.12 11.94
N ASP A 125 1.82 28.05 11.08
CA ASP A 125 0.63 27.85 10.23
C ASP A 125 0.77 26.58 9.36
N ALA A 126 1.97 26.32 8.82
CA ALA A 126 2.26 25.11 8.05
C ALA A 126 2.07 23.81 8.87
N PHE A 127 2.29 23.85 10.19
CA PHE A 127 1.99 22.71 11.06
C PHE A 127 0.47 22.46 11.10
N TYR A 128 -0.33 23.51 11.28
CA TYR A 128 -1.79 23.38 11.31
C TYR A 128 -2.38 23.01 9.95
N GLU A 129 -1.82 23.52 8.85
CA GLU A 129 -2.18 23.07 7.50
C GLU A 129 -1.93 21.57 7.32
N THR A 130 -0.82 21.07 7.87
CA THR A 130 -0.49 19.64 7.86
C THR A 130 -1.43 18.83 8.75
N GLU A 131 -1.82 19.36 9.91
CA GLU A 131 -2.81 18.77 10.80
C GLU A 131 -4.18 18.65 10.10
N ILE A 132 -4.63 19.71 9.43
CA ILE A 132 -5.86 19.71 8.61
C ILE A 132 -5.76 18.71 7.47
N TYR A 133 -4.64 18.66 6.75
CA TYR A 133 -4.43 17.70 5.66
C TYR A 133 -4.47 16.24 6.13
N SER A 134 -4.06 15.99 7.38
CA SER A 134 -4.00 14.64 7.94
C SER A 134 -5.37 14.03 8.23
N GLU A 135 -6.43 14.84 8.36
CA GLU A 135 -7.75 14.37 8.75
C GLU A 135 -8.28 13.29 7.78
N ASN A 136 -8.46 12.07 8.29
CA ASN A 136 -8.90 10.88 7.51
C ASN A 136 -7.98 10.52 6.33
N CYS A 137 -6.72 10.95 6.35
CA CYS A 137 -5.75 10.69 5.30
C CYS A 137 -5.00 9.38 5.58
N PRO A 138 -4.88 8.45 4.62
CA PRO A 138 -4.00 7.29 4.74
C PRO A 138 -2.57 7.72 5.08
N VAL A 139 -1.93 6.99 6.01
CA VAL A 139 -0.59 7.35 6.53
C VAL A 139 0.44 7.48 5.42
N GLU A 140 0.38 6.65 4.39
CA GLU A 140 1.31 6.69 3.27
C GLU A 140 1.20 7.98 2.45
N ILE A 141 -0.04 8.48 2.26
CA ILE A 141 -0.28 9.77 1.60
C ILE A 141 0.20 10.91 2.52
N PHE A 142 -0.11 10.83 3.81
CA PHE A 142 0.34 11.79 4.80
C PHE A 142 1.87 11.86 4.86
N ASP A 143 2.56 10.73 4.86
CA ASP A 143 4.02 10.64 4.89
C ASP A 143 4.64 11.29 3.64
N ALA A 144 4.06 11.05 2.46
CA ALA A 144 4.50 11.71 1.23
C ALA A 144 4.23 13.22 1.25
N TYR A 145 3.14 13.64 1.88
CA TYR A 145 2.82 15.06 2.05
C TYR A 145 3.84 15.75 2.97
N ILE A 146 4.13 15.22 4.15
CA ILE A 146 5.08 15.85 5.09
C ILE A 146 6.53 15.77 4.63
N GLN A 147 6.86 14.89 3.68
CA GLN A 147 8.21 14.78 3.09
C GLN A 147 8.39 15.63 1.82
N ARG A 148 7.34 16.31 1.35
CA ARG A 148 7.41 17.12 0.12
C ARG A 148 8.52 18.19 0.24
N PRO A 149 9.39 18.37 -0.76
CA PRO A 149 10.46 19.37 -0.66
C PRO A 149 9.95 20.81 -0.59
N SER A 150 10.72 21.68 0.07
CA SER A 150 10.49 23.12 0.11
C SER A 150 11.63 23.87 -0.57
N ASN A 151 11.33 25.03 -1.16
CA ASN A 151 12.34 25.96 -1.67
C ASN A 151 12.82 26.97 -0.61
N ASP A 152 12.16 27.02 0.56
CA ASP A 152 12.51 27.91 1.67
C ASP A 152 13.70 27.35 2.46
N PRO A 153 14.87 28.03 2.50
CA PRO A 153 16.03 27.60 3.27
C PRO A 153 15.79 27.45 4.78
N GLY A 154 14.76 28.12 5.33
CA GLY A 154 14.35 27.99 6.73
C GLY A 154 13.48 26.76 7.00
N SER A 155 12.97 26.10 5.96
CA SER A 155 12.09 24.95 6.10
C SER A 155 12.88 23.69 6.46
N PRO A 156 12.37 22.85 7.37
CA PRO A 156 12.95 21.54 7.66
C PRO A 156 12.88 20.58 6.46
N ARG A 157 12.08 20.92 5.44
CA ARG A 157 11.94 20.17 4.18
C ARG A 157 12.74 20.79 3.04
N TYR A 158 13.61 21.77 3.32
CA TYR A 158 14.38 22.46 2.29
C TYR A 158 15.17 21.48 1.42
N SER A 159 15.03 21.61 0.11
CA SER A 159 15.90 20.91 -0.84
C SER A 159 16.35 21.83 -1.96
N ARG A 160 17.61 21.67 -2.40
CA ARG A 160 18.17 22.48 -3.51
C ARG A 160 17.58 22.09 -4.87
N ASP A 161 17.25 20.82 -5.02
CA ASP A 161 16.65 20.19 -6.19
C ASP A 161 15.12 20.10 -6.09
N TRP A 162 14.48 20.92 -5.24
CA TRP A 162 13.04 20.85 -4.98
C TRP A 162 12.20 20.77 -6.26
N LEU A 163 12.58 21.50 -7.32
CA LEU A 163 11.84 21.54 -8.58
C LEU A 163 11.74 20.17 -9.27
N ASP A 164 12.74 19.30 -9.11
CA ASP A 164 12.76 17.96 -9.72
C ASP A 164 11.70 17.03 -9.11
N HIS A 165 11.17 17.38 -7.93
CA HIS A 165 10.13 16.64 -7.23
C HIS A 165 8.71 17.06 -7.63
N TYR A 166 8.55 18.05 -8.52
CA TYR A 166 7.25 18.54 -8.99
C TYR A 166 7.16 18.43 -10.52
N ASN A 167 5.95 18.22 -11.06
CA ASN A 167 5.78 18.23 -12.52
C ASN A 167 5.67 19.65 -13.08
N SER A 168 5.30 20.62 -12.23
CA SER A 168 5.14 22.02 -12.62
C SER A 168 5.35 22.97 -11.44
N PRO A 169 5.62 24.27 -11.67
CA PRO A 169 5.61 25.27 -10.60
C PRO A 169 4.27 25.37 -9.87
N LYS A 170 3.16 25.16 -10.59
CA LYS A 170 1.82 25.14 -10.00
C LYS A 170 1.62 23.96 -9.04
N ASP A 171 2.19 22.80 -9.36
CA ASP A 171 2.19 21.64 -8.47
C ASP A 171 2.93 21.97 -7.16
N PHE A 172 4.03 22.71 -7.24
CA PHE A 172 4.75 23.18 -6.05
C PHE A 172 3.91 24.15 -5.22
N GLU A 173 3.27 25.14 -5.83
CA GLU A 173 2.37 26.09 -5.16
C GLU A 173 1.22 25.36 -4.44
N ASN A 174 0.72 24.27 -5.02
CA ASN A 174 -0.33 23.44 -4.43
C ASN A 174 0.19 22.39 -3.43
N GLY A 175 1.51 22.25 -3.25
CA GLY A 175 2.11 21.21 -2.41
C GLY A 175 2.01 19.77 -2.96
N GLU A 176 1.75 19.60 -4.25
CA GLU A 176 1.51 18.32 -4.90
C GLU A 176 2.79 17.73 -5.53
N SER A 177 3.65 17.12 -4.73
CA SER A 177 4.85 16.44 -5.26
C SER A 177 4.49 15.28 -6.19
N LYS A 178 5.40 14.89 -7.08
CA LYS A 178 5.25 13.73 -7.98
C LYS A 178 4.85 12.46 -7.22
N GLN A 179 5.55 12.19 -6.12
CA GLN A 179 5.27 11.04 -5.25
C GLN A 179 3.88 11.13 -4.63
N LEU A 180 3.50 12.31 -4.13
CA LEU A 180 2.18 12.51 -3.53
C LEU A 180 1.08 12.29 -4.57
N LYS A 181 1.23 12.81 -5.79
CA LYS A 181 0.26 12.58 -6.88
C LYS A 181 0.09 11.10 -7.20
N GLN A 182 1.20 10.38 -7.34
CA GLN A 182 1.17 8.94 -7.62
C GLN A 182 0.45 8.16 -6.52
N LEU A 183 0.71 8.48 -5.25
CA LEU A 183 0.03 7.83 -4.13
C LEU A 183 -1.45 8.19 -4.08
N THR A 184 -1.80 9.46 -4.22
CA THR A 184 -3.20 9.89 -4.25
C THR A 184 -3.97 9.22 -5.40
N GLU A 185 -3.35 9.06 -6.57
CA GLU A 185 -3.95 8.34 -7.69
C GLU A 185 -4.12 6.84 -7.40
N LEU A 186 -3.12 6.21 -6.77
CA LEU A 186 -3.19 4.81 -6.33
C LEU A 186 -4.36 4.57 -5.34
N TYR A 187 -4.57 5.50 -4.42
CA TYR A 187 -5.67 5.45 -3.44
C TYR A 187 -7.00 5.99 -3.97
N SER A 188 -7.05 6.47 -5.21
CA SER A 188 -8.26 7.05 -5.78
C SER A 188 -9.38 6.01 -5.91
N THR A 189 -10.62 6.46 -5.73
CA THR A 189 -11.81 5.62 -5.92
C THR A 189 -11.85 4.97 -7.30
N GLU A 190 -11.36 5.66 -8.33
CA GLU A 190 -11.31 5.14 -9.68
C GLU A 190 -10.29 4.00 -9.81
N ASN A 191 -9.07 4.16 -9.29
CA ASN A 191 -8.09 3.08 -9.29
C ASN A 191 -8.58 1.86 -8.49
N LEU A 192 -9.18 2.10 -7.32
CA LEU A 192 -9.79 1.03 -6.51
C LEU A 192 -10.91 0.31 -7.27
N ARG A 193 -11.72 1.04 -8.04
CA ARG A 193 -12.76 0.46 -8.90
C ARG A 193 -12.18 -0.43 -9.99
N VAL A 194 -11.09 0.00 -10.64
CA VAL A 194 -10.40 -0.80 -11.66
C VAL A 194 -9.84 -2.08 -11.05
N ILE A 195 -9.15 -2.00 -9.91
CA ILE A 195 -8.62 -3.19 -9.22
C ILE A 195 -9.75 -4.16 -8.84
N ALA A 196 -10.88 -3.65 -8.34
CA ALA A 196 -12.03 -4.48 -8.00
C ALA A 196 -12.65 -5.18 -9.23
N GLN A 197 -12.66 -4.52 -10.40
CA GLN A 197 -13.11 -5.12 -11.66
C GLN A 197 -12.15 -6.22 -12.13
N ASP A 198 -10.85 -5.98 -12.08
CA ASP A 198 -9.83 -6.98 -12.41
C ASP A 198 -9.94 -8.23 -11.54
N ILE A 199 -10.18 -8.06 -10.23
CA ILE A 199 -10.39 -9.17 -9.29
C ILE A 199 -11.60 -10.01 -9.73
N ARG A 200 -12.74 -9.38 -10.04
CA ARG A 200 -13.95 -10.09 -10.50
C ARG A 200 -13.73 -10.80 -11.83
N ALA A 201 -13.01 -10.17 -12.77
CA ALA A 201 -12.68 -10.79 -14.04
C ALA A 201 -11.81 -12.05 -13.84
N LEU A 202 -10.76 -11.96 -13.01
CA LEU A 202 -9.90 -13.11 -12.69
C LEU A 202 -10.66 -14.23 -11.98
N GLN A 203 -11.55 -13.92 -11.04
CA GLN A 203 -12.42 -14.91 -10.39
C GLN A 203 -13.28 -15.66 -11.42
N THR A 204 -13.86 -14.94 -12.37
CA THR A 204 -14.69 -15.51 -13.45
C THR A 204 -13.85 -16.40 -14.39
N GLU A 205 -12.65 -15.97 -14.77
CA GLU A 205 -11.73 -16.76 -15.60
C GLU A 205 -11.31 -18.06 -14.90
N ILE A 206 -10.99 -17.99 -13.60
CA ILE A 206 -10.64 -19.16 -12.79
C ILE A 206 -11.81 -20.14 -12.73
N GLU A 207 -13.04 -19.65 -12.50
CA GLU A 207 -14.24 -20.49 -12.48
C GLU A 207 -14.49 -21.19 -13.82
N ASN A 208 -14.27 -20.50 -14.94
CA ASN A 208 -14.41 -21.08 -16.27
C ASN A 208 -13.36 -22.18 -16.52
N ILE A 209 -12.09 -21.95 -16.15
CA ILE A 209 -11.04 -22.98 -16.25
C ILE A 209 -11.38 -24.19 -15.37
N GLU A 210 -11.93 -23.98 -14.17
CA GLU A 210 -12.33 -25.07 -13.28
C GLU A 210 -13.46 -25.92 -13.87
N LYS A 211 -14.43 -25.31 -14.58
CA LYS A 211 -15.49 -26.02 -15.33
C LYS A 211 -14.97 -26.81 -16.54
N GLU A 212 -13.84 -26.40 -17.12
CA GLU A 212 -13.20 -27.15 -18.20
C GLU A 212 -12.38 -28.35 -17.69
N ILE A 213 -11.93 -28.29 -16.43
CA ILE A 213 -11.16 -29.36 -15.79
C ILE A 213 -12.07 -30.46 -15.22
N TYR A 214 -13.22 -30.08 -14.64
CA TYR A 214 -14.12 -30.97 -13.88
C TYR A 214 -15.52 -31.03 -14.50
#